data_AF-A0A1G8WVK2-F1
#
_entry.id   AF-A0A1G8WVK2-F1
#
_cell.length_a   1.000
_cell.length_b   1.000
_cell.length_c   1.000
_cell.angle_alpha   90.00
_cell.angle_beta   90.00
_cell.angle_gamma   90.00
#
_symmetry.space_group_name_H-M   'P 1'
#
loop_
_entity.id
_entity.type
_entity.pdbx_description
1 polymer ?
#
loop_
_entity_poly.entity_id
_entity_poly.type
_entity_poly.pdbx_seq_one_letter_code
_entity_poly.pdbx_strand_id
1 'polypeptide(L)'
;MTEHATFSPDEPGKPGPVGLAAGMRLGLDRLKDLQEHRGFEVILYFDEDLARSSTLDADYADFQIVPVQARPFMPLAVFLRVITERDPEFAERMQSEPPTVEVLETGTLNRYSGCVLCTRPYVKGLLL
;
A
#
# COMPACT_ATOMS: atom_id res chain seq x y z
N MET A 1 -20.10 -20.12 -23.10
CA MET A 1 -20.57 -18.79 -22.70
C MET A 1 -21.30 -18.96 -21.39
N THR A 2 -20.72 -18.45 -20.30
CA THR A 2 -21.34 -17.70 -19.20
C THR A 2 -20.27 -17.63 -18.10
N GLU A 3 -19.54 -16.53 -18.07
CA GLU A 3 -18.67 -16.16 -16.96
C GLU A 3 -19.56 -15.67 -15.80
N HIS A 4 -19.72 -16.50 -14.77
CA HIS A 4 -20.09 -16.01 -13.46
C HIS A 4 -18.80 -15.88 -12.66
N ALA A 5 -18.25 -14.67 -12.62
CA ALA A 5 -17.31 -14.31 -11.56
C ALA A 5 -18.12 -14.24 -10.25
N THR A 6 -18.29 -15.39 -9.60
CA THR A 6 -18.76 -15.47 -8.22
C THR A 6 -17.67 -14.86 -7.35
N PHE A 7 -17.84 -13.59 -7.01
CA PHE A 7 -17.15 -12.99 -5.88
C PHE A 7 -17.77 -13.57 -4.61
N SER A 8 -17.14 -14.60 -4.07
CA SER A 8 -17.38 -15.05 -2.70
C SER A 8 -16.77 -14.01 -1.74
N PRO A 9 -17.56 -13.40 -0.83
CA PRO A 9 -17.01 -12.67 0.29
C PRO A 9 -16.63 -13.68 1.38
N ASP A 10 -15.55 -13.39 2.10
CA ASP A 10 -15.08 -14.11 3.31
C ASP A 10 -14.14 -15.32 3.08
N GLU A 11 -12.84 -15.03 2.97
CA GLU A 11 -11.80 -15.78 3.69
C GLU A 11 -10.71 -14.80 4.17
N PRO A 12 -10.75 -14.34 5.44
CA PRO A 12 -9.64 -13.61 6.03
C PRO A 12 -8.53 -14.63 6.36
N GLY A 13 -7.63 -14.90 5.41
CA GLY A 13 -6.52 -15.80 5.75
C GLY A 13 -5.62 -16.32 4.65
N LYS A 14 -5.80 -15.94 3.38
CA LYS A 14 -4.79 -16.29 2.37
C LYS A 14 -3.75 -15.17 2.31
N PRO A 15 -2.48 -15.42 2.71
CA PRO A 15 -1.43 -14.44 2.45
C PRO A 15 -1.43 -14.20 0.95
N GLY A 16 -1.56 -12.94 0.54
CA GLY A 16 -1.49 -12.59 -0.87
C GLY A 16 -0.15 -13.01 -1.47
N PRO A 17 0.06 -12.85 -2.79
CA PRO A 17 1.33 -13.18 -3.46
C PRO A 17 2.57 -12.49 -2.84
N VAL A 18 2.36 -11.52 -1.95
CA VAL A 18 3.37 -10.75 -1.21
C VAL A 18 3.77 -11.41 0.13
N GLY A 19 3.01 -12.38 0.64
CA GLY A 19 3.24 -13.00 1.95
C GLY A 19 2.70 -12.17 3.13
N LEU A 20 1.85 -11.19 2.85
CA LEU A 20 1.12 -10.39 3.84
C LEU A 20 -0.37 -10.73 3.76
N ALA A 21 -1.03 -10.78 4.91
CA ALA A 21 -2.47 -10.99 5.00
C ALA A 21 -3.17 -9.70 5.42
N ALA A 22 -4.37 -9.47 4.91
CA ALA A 22 -5.26 -8.42 5.39
C ALA A 22 -5.51 -8.58 6.91
N GLY A 23 -5.51 -7.47 7.65
CA GLY A 23 -5.52 -7.41 9.10
C GLY A 23 -4.16 -7.55 9.79
N MET A 24 -3.06 -7.82 9.06
CA MET A 24 -1.73 -7.91 9.68
C MET A 24 -1.22 -6.53 10.09
N ARG A 25 -0.81 -6.39 11.35
CA ARG A 25 -0.12 -5.20 11.85
C ARG A 25 1.38 -5.44 11.90
N LEU A 26 2.15 -4.59 11.27
CA LEU A 26 3.61 -4.61 11.33
C LEU A 26 4.19 -3.22 11.37
N GLY A 27 5.40 -3.09 11.92
CA GLY A 27 6.15 -1.84 11.90
C GLY A 27 6.43 -1.40 10.47
N LEU A 28 6.38 -0.08 10.24
CA LEU A 28 6.75 0.56 8.99
C LEU A 28 8.15 0.14 8.52
N ASP A 29 9.08 -0.12 9.45
CA ASP A 29 10.45 -0.59 9.16
C ASP A 29 10.44 -1.96 8.46
N ARG A 30 9.66 -2.92 8.97
CA ARG A 30 9.54 -4.25 8.39
C ARG A 30 8.83 -4.22 7.06
N LEU A 31 7.83 -3.35 6.94
CA LEU A 31 7.09 -3.17 5.71
C LEU A 31 8.00 -2.58 4.61
N LYS A 32 8.87 -1.63 4.98
CA LYS A 32 9.93 -1.10 4.11
C LYS A 32 10.90 -2.19 3.69
N ASP A 33 11.41 -2.97 4.63
CA ASP A 33 12.36 -4.06 4.34
C ASP A 33 11.75 -5.07 3.37
N LEU A 34 10.52 -5.52 3.64
CA LEU A 34 9.79 -6.41 2.74
C LEU A 34 9.60 -5.80 1.36
N GLN A 35 9.24 -4.51 1.27
CA GLN A 35 9.07 -3.80 0.00
C GLN A 35 10.35 -3.86 -0.84
N GLU A 36 11.51 -3.59 -0.24
CA GLU A 36 12.81 -3.60 -0.92
C GLU A 36 13.26 -5.01 -1.30
N HIS A 37 13.01 -6.01 -0.45
CA HIS A 37 13.42 -7.38 -0.69
C HIS A 37 12.52 -8.14 -1.68
N ARG A 38 11.23 -7.80 -1.77
CA ARG A 38 10.24 -8.53 -2.56
C ARG A 38 9.76 -7.79 -3.80
N GLY A 39 10.02 -6.48 -3.91
CA GLY A 39 9.69 -5.68 -5.10
C GLY A 39 8.19 -5.42 -5.30
N PHE A 40 7.40 -5.37 -4.23
CA PHE A 40 6.02 -4.88 -4.26
C PHE A 40 5.96 -3.39 -3.93
N GLU A 41 4.83 -2.75 -4.20
CA GLU A 41 4.60 -1.34 -3.84
C GLU A 41 3.75 -1.29 -2.56
N VAL A 42 4.21 -0.61 -1.51
CA VAL A 42 3.39 -0.35 -0.33
C VAL A 42 2.74 1.02 -0.50
N ILE A 43 1.43 1.07 -0.37
CA ILE A 43 0.67 2.31 -0.31
C ILE A 43 0.12 2.48 1.09
N LEU A 44 0.57 3.54 1.75
CA LEU A 44 0.10 3.96 3.06
C LEU A 44 -1.12 4.86 2.91
N TYR A 45 -2.19 4.50 3.57
CA TYR A 45 -3.37 5.32 3.74
C TYR A 45 -3.33 5.97 5.11
N PHE A 46 -3.68 7.24 5.16
CA PHE A 46 -3.89 8.00 6.41
C PHE A 46 -5.37 8.10 6.77
N ASP A 47 -6.25 7.82 5.81
CA ASP A 47 -7.70 7.82 5.96
C ASP A 47 -8.22 6.39 5.83
N GLU A 48 -8.83 5.87 6.90
CA GLU A 48 -9.36 4.50 6.94
C GLU A 48 -10.55 4.33 5.99
N ASP A 49 -11.43 5.33 5.92
CA ASP A 49 -12.64 5.30 5.11
C ASP A 49 -12.27 5.17 3.63
N LEU A 50 -11.32 5.98 3.17
CA LEU A 50 -10.79 5.88 1.82
C LEU A 50 -10.08 4.53 1.57
N ALA A 51 -9.31 4.05 2.55
CA ALA A 51 -8.55 2.82 2.41
C ALA A 51 -9.43 1.57 2.24
N ARG A 52 -10.56 1.52 2.96
CA ARG A 52 -11.54 0.42 2.94
C ARG A 52 -12.60 0.58 1.85
N SER A 53 -12.99 1.80 1.50
CA SER A 53 -14.11 2.08 0.59
C SER A 53 -13.67 2.18 -0.87
N SER A 54 -12.50 2.73 -1.15
CA SER A 54 -12.01 2.96 -2.52
C SER A 54 -10.97 1.95 -2.97
N THR A 55 -10.86 1.76 -4.29
CA THR A 55 -9.76 1.00 -4.89
C THR A 55 -8.60 1.93 -5.25
N LEU A 56 -7.37 1.41 -5.17
CA LEU A 56 -6.18 2.20 -5.41
C LEU A 56 -6.15 2.88 -6.79
N ASP A 57 -6.75 2.23 -7.79
CA ASP A 57 -6.87 2.74 -9.16
C ASP A 57 -7.80 3.95 -9.23
N ALA A 58 -8.98 3.85 -8.61
CA ALA A 58 -9.94 4.95 -8.51
C ALA A 58 -9.34 6.13 -7.73
N ASP A 59 -8.67 5.85 -6.62
CA ASP A 59 -7.93 6.84 -5.83
C ASP A 59 -6.84 7.52 -6.68
N TYR A 60 -6.04 6.77 -7.43
CA TYR A 60 -5.02 7.35 -8.29
C TYR A 60 -5.60 8.23 -9.39
N ALA A 61 -6.75 7.85 -9.96
CA ALA A 61 -7.43 8.61 -11.00
C ALA A 61 -8.04 9.91 -10.45
N ASP A 62 -8.68 9.85 -9.27
CA ASP A 62 -9.30 11.01 -8.63
C ASP A 62 -8.25 12.00 -8.14
N PHE A 63 -7.19 11.48 -7.49
CA PHE A 63 -6.12 12.29 -6.93
C PHE A 63 -4.96 12.53 -7.89
N GLN A 64 -5.12 12.25 -9.20
CA GLN A 64 -4.05 12.48 -10.19
C GLN A 64 -3.61 13.95 -10.26
N ILE A 65 -4.56 14.87 -10.05
CA ILE A 65 -4.36 16.33 -10.06
C ILE A 65 -3.74 16.82 -8.75
N VAL A 66 -3.88 16.06 -7.66
CA VAL A 66 -3.40 16.43 -6.32
C VAL A 66 -1.93 16.00 -6.15
N PRO A 67 -1.03 16.87 -5.68
CA PRO A 67 0.34 16.49 -5.39
C PRO A 67 0.36 15.40 -4.31
N VAL A 68 1.26 14.43 -4.44
CA VAL A 68 1.32 13.25 -3.57
C VAL A 68 1.32 13.57 -2.07
N GLN A 69 1.90 14.71 -1.68
CA GLN A 69 1.97 15.17 -0.29
C GLN A 69 0.61 15.59 0.30
N ALA A 70 -0.34 15.99 -0.55
CA ALA A 70 -1.68 16.39 -0.15
C ALA A 70 -2.71 15.26 -0.33
N ARG A 71 -2.27 14.08 -0.75
CA ARG A 71 -3.15 12.93 -0.91
C ARG A 71 -3.37 12.24 0.44
N PRO A 72 -4.60 11.78 0.72
CA PRO A 72 -4.91 10.96 1.90
C PRO A 72 -4.28 9.56 1.87
N PHE A 73 -3.52 9.24 0.84
CA PHE A 73 -2.69 8.05 0.70
C PHE A 73 -1.41 8.39 -0.06
N MET A 74 -0.32 7.68 0.22
CA MET A 74 0.91 7.81 -0.57
C MET A 74 1.75 6.53 -0.51
N PRO A 75 2.61 6.29 -1.52
CA PRO A 75 3.55 5.18 -1.47
C PRO A 75 4.50 5.32 -0.29
N LEU A 76 4.83 4.22 0.39
CA LEU A 76 5.82 4.20 1.47
C LEU A 76 7.16 4.80 1.03
N ALA A 77 7.60 4.50 -0.19
CA ALA A 77 8.81 5.09 -0.76
C ALA A 77 8.74 6.63 -0.83
N VAL A 78 7.57 7.19 -1.13
CA VAL A 78 7.35 8.64 -1.14
C VAL A 78 7.27 9.17 0.29
N PHE A 79 6.54 8.51 1.18
CA PHE A 79 6.45 8.87 2.58
C PHE A 79 7.84 8.97 3.22
N LEU A 80 8.66 7.93 3.06
CA LEU A 80 10.05 7.89 3.54
C LEU A 80 10.88 9.04 2.98
N ARG A 81 10.74 9.34 1.68
CA ARG A 81 11.47 10.45 1.07
C ARG A 81 11.04 11.80 1.63
N VAL A 82 9.74 12.01 1.80
CA VAL A 82 9.17 13.26 2.34
C VAL A 82 9.56 13.43 3.81
N ILE A 83 9.46 12.38 4.62
CA ILE A 83 9.78 12.45 6.04
C ILE A 83 11.28 12.61 6.26
N THR A 84 12.14 11.94 5.49
CA THR A 84 13.59 12.17 5.55
C THR A 84 13.98 13.59 5.15
N GLU A 85 13.25 14.22 4.21
CA GLU A 85 13.47 15.62 3.84
C GLU A 85 13.00 16.61 4.92
N ARG A 86 11.88 16.30 5.59
CA ARG A 86 11.31 17.16 6.64
C ARG A 86 11.96 16.97 8.00
N ASP A 87 12.33 15.75 8.34
CA ASP A 87 12.74 15.33 9.68
C ASP A 87 13.83 14.24 9.57
N PRO A 88 15.12 14.61 9.59
CA PRO A 88 16.21 13.66 9.47
C PRO A 88 16.31 12.72 10.69
N GLU A 89 15.81 13.14 11.86
CA GLU A 89 15.74 12.34 13.09
C GLU A 89 14.66 11.24 13.01
N PHE A 90 13.73 11.34 12.06
CA PHE A 90 12.73 10.31 11.82
C PHE A 90 13.34 8.94 11.53
N ALA A 91 14.52 8.87 10.90
CA ALA A 91 15.21 7.61 10.68
C ALA A 91 15.64 6.93 12.00
N GLU A 92 15.99 7.71 13.02
CA GLU A 92 16.31 7.23 14.37
C GLU A 92 15.03 6.85 15.12
N ARG A 93 13.97 7.65 14.97
CA ARG A 93 12.64 7.32 15.52
C ARG A 93 12.07 6.05 14.90
N MET A 94 12.25 5.83 13.60
CA MET A 94 11.80 4.62 12.93
C MET A 94 12.53 3.37 13.44
N GLN A 95 13.76 3.51 13.95
CA GLN A 95 14.50 2.42 14.60
C GLN A 95 14.08 2.21 16.06
N SER A 96 13.75 3.28 16.79
CA SER A 96 13.36 3.19 18.21
C SER A 96 11.88 2.83 18.40
N GLU A 97 11.00 3.42 17.60
CA GLU A 97 9.55 3.29 17.66
C GLU A 97 8.96 3.46 16.24
N PRO A 98 9.05 2.41 15.39
CA PRO A 98 8.46 2.45 14.07
C PRO A 98 6.94 2.59 14.17
N PRO A 99 6.30 3.48 13.38
CA PRO A 99 4.85 3.56 13.37
C PRO A 99 4.25 2.24 12.90
N THR A 100 3.10 1.89 13.47
CA THR A 100 2.44 0.62 13.17
C THR A 100 1.61 0.79 11.91
N VAL A 101 1.73 -0.16 10.98
CA VAL A 101 0.92 -0.21 9.77
C VAL A 101 0.05 -1.46 9.79
N GLU A 102 -1.25 -1.28 9.64
CA GLU A 102 -2.21 -2.36 9.45
C GLU A 102 -2.41 -2.61 7.96
N VAL A 103 -2.05 -3.80 7.47
CA VAL A 103 -2.33 -4.23 6.10
C VAL A 103 -3.84 -4.38 5.97
N LEU A 104 -4.49 -3.54 5.19
CA LEU A 104 -5.92 -3.65 4.92
C LEU A 104 -6.19 -4.61 3.77
N GLU A 105 -5.38 -4.54 2.72
CA GLU A 105 -5.55 -5.35 1.53
C GLU A 105 -4.21 -5.57 0.82
N THR A 106 -4.08 -6.69 0.12
CA THR A 106 -2.98 -6.92 -0.83
C THR A 106 -3.56 -7.26 -2.19
N GLY A 107 -3.09 -6.61 -3.23
CA GLY A 107 -3.59 -6.82 -4.59
C GLY A 107 -2.49 -6.80 -5.63
N THR A 108 -2.89 -6.77 -6.89
CA THR A 108 -1.98 -6.62 -8.03
C THR A 108 -2.47 -5.47 -8.89
N LEU A 109 -1.66 -4.43 -9.04
CA LEU A 109 -1.92 -3.30 -9.93
C LEU A 109 -1.53 -3.68 -11.34
N ASN A 110 -2.42 -3.39 -12.28
CA ASN A 110 -2.12 -3.59 -13.68
C ASN A 110 -1.63 -2.29 -14.31
N ARG A 111 -0.30 -2.17 -14.46
CA ARG A 111 0.29 -0.98 -15.08
C ARG A 111 0.60 -1.28 -16.54
N TYR A 112 -0.12 -0.61 -17.44
CA TYR A 112 0.23 -0.60 -18.84
C TYR A 112 1.50 0.23 -19.04
N SER A 113 2.58 -0.42 -19.48
CA SER A 113 3.80 0.25 -19.94
C SER A 113 3.95 -0.01 -21.43
N GLY A 114 3.40 0.89 -22.26
CA GLY A 114 3.26 0.65 -23.70
C GLY A 114 2.25 -0.46 -24.02
N CYS A 115 2.65 -1.47 -24.80
CA CYS A 115 1.81 -2.62 -25.15
C CYS A 115 1.88 -3.78 -24.15
N VAL A 116 2.65 -3.64 -23.05
CA VAL A 116 2.85 -4.70 -22.07
C VAL A 116 2.04 -4.41 -20.81
N LEU A 117 1.22 -5.39 -20.46
CA LEU A 117 0.48 -5.43 -19.21
C LEU A 117 1.43 -5.90 -18.10
N CYS A 118 1.95 -4.96 -17.30
CA CYS A 118 2.83 -5.29 -16.19
C CYS A 118 2.01 -5.32 -14.89
N THR A 119 1.74 -6.51 -14.38
CA THR A 119 1.14 -6.68 -13.05
C THR A 119 2.20 -6.48 -11.98
N ARG A 120 2.08 -5.42 -11.18
CA ARG A 120 2.91 -5.21 -9.98
C ARG A 120 2.10 -5.47 -8.72
N PRO A 121 2.58 -6.33 -7.80
CA PRO A 121 1.91 -6.51 -6.53
C PRO A 121 1.95 -5.21 -5.71
N TYR A 122 0.85 -4.92 -5.02
CA TYR A 122 0.75 -3.79 -4.11
C TYR A 122 0.10 -4.20 -2.79
N VAL A 123 0.42 -3.43 -1.75
CA VAL A 123 -0.09 -3.61 -0.40
C VAL A 123 -0.69 -2.30 0.06
N LYS A 124 -1.96 -2.32 0.47
CA LYS A 124 -2.61 -1.22 1.16
C LYS A 124 -2.36 -1.37 2.65
N GLY A 125 -1.60 -0.45 3.22
CA GLY A 125 -1.39 -0.34 4.66
C GLY A 125 -2.08 0.91 5.19
N LEU A 126 -2.78 0.82 6.31
CA LEU A 126 -3.28 1.94 7.09
C LEU A 126 -2.23 2.28 8.15
N LEU A 127 -1.79 3.53 8.20
CA LEU A 127 -0.92 4.02 9.26
C LEU A 127 -1.76 4.25 10.52
N LEU A 128 -1.39 3.61 11.64
CA LEU A 128 -2.06 3.70 12.95
C LEU A 128 -1.33 4.63 13.91
#